data_AF-A0A0N4ZRC2-F1
#
_entry.id   AF-A0A0N4ZRC2-F1
#
_cell.length_a   1.000
_cell.length_b   1.000
_cell.length_c   1.000
_cell.angle_alpha   90.00
_cell.angle_beta   90.00
_cell.angle_gamma   90.00
#
_symmetry.space_group_name_H-M   'P 1'
#
loop_
_entity.id
_entity.type
_entity.pdbx_description
1 polymer ?
#
loop_
_entity_poly.entity_id
_entity_poly.type
_entity_poly.pdbx_seq_one_letter_code
_entity_poly.pdbx_strand_id
1 'polypeptide(L)'
;MLKRSTEFEEELGVKPIYGICIITDPKNAPKNYTPIVKTFDDGTDADLWKEGGFTSFFSRPVRYLCVNRIPENGQTEILHDIQIKKEDVTIPPGFTEISFTADTKEKSLRKYRLLVSFLPKEKIIDAITDIIVVKTNKPYRRYTPAGEIDGLRIWYKASSIQTCLLGFPKSASNPLMDGNLYPQLPSNHSSSISGGLNKISNDFNAFTIKAVDEKSKILQNLPLILNEVYVKSNVTNKKKFNIPEIPFLQSLNSDIYKYDLERSILERGY
;
A
#
# COMPACT_ATOMS: atom_id res chain seq x y z
N MET A 1 14.22 -9.17 26.29
CA MET A 1 13.69 -8.54 25.05
C MET A 1 13.77 -9.58 23.95
N LEU A 2 12.72 -10.41 23.80
CA LEU A 2 12.69 -11.39 22.70
C LEU A 2 12.48 -10.61 21.40
N LYS A 3 13.52 -10.52 20.56
CA LYS A 3 13.38 -10.08 19.17
C LYS A 3 12.39 -11.02 18.50
N ARG A 4 11.22 -10.50 18.12
CA ARG A 4 10.28 -11.21 17.26
C ARG A 4 10.96 -11.39 15.90
N SER A 5 10.65 -12.49 15.24
CA SER A 5 11.12 -12.95 13.93
C SER A 5 11.06 -11.92 12.80
N THR A 6 10.45 -10.75 13.02
CA THR A 6 10.24 -9.70 12.03
C THR A 6 11.53 -9.06 11.51
N GLU A 7 12.61 -9.03 12.28
CA GLU A 7 13.92 -8.54 11.79
C GLU A 7 14.65 -9.59 10.94
N PHE A 8 14.38 -10.88 11.16
CA PHE A 8 14.99 -11.98 10.40
C PHE A 8 14.17 -12.36 9.16
N GLU A 9 12.87 -12.04 9.13
CA GLU A 9 12.00 -12.22 7.97
C GLU A 9 12.16 -11.15 6.88
N GLU A 10 12.94 -10.07 7.12
CA GLU A 10 13.31 -9.14 6.04
C GLU A 10 14.20 -9.80 4.96
N GLU A 11 14.82 -10.94 5.26
CA GLU A 11 15.68 -11.70 4.33
C GLU A 11 14.91 -12.79 3.55
N LEU A 12 13.70 -13.15 3.99
CA LEU A 12 12.77 -14.03 3.27
C LEU A 12 11.50 -13.26 2.91
N GLY A 13 11.50 -12.65 1.72
CA GLY A 13 10.35 -12.09 1.00
C GLY A 13 9.07 -11.79 1.79
N VAL A 14 8.73 -10.51 1.90
CA VAL A 14 7.55 -10.02 2.63
C VAL A 14 6.27 -10.82 2.28
N LYS A 15 5.73 -11.53 3.28
CA LYS A 15 4.54 -12.39 3.09
C LYS A 15 3.26 -11.58 3.34
N PRO A 16 2.31 -11.58 2.39
CA PRO A 16 1.03 -10.90 2.58
C PRO A 16 0.12 -11.67 3.54
N ILE A 17 -0.84 -10.95 4.10
CA ILE A 17 -1.91 -11.52 4.92
C ILE A 17 -3.06 -11.89 3.98
N TYR A 18 -3.46 -13.16 4.03
CA TYR A 18 -4.54 -13.73 3.24
C TYR A 18 -5.86 -13.79 4.01
N GLY A 19 -5.81 -13.73 5.34
CA GLY A 19 -7.01 -13.82 6.15
C GLY A 19 -6.85 -13.11 7.47
N ILE A 20 -7.96 -12.62 7.99
CA ILE A 20 -8.06 -11.96 9.28
C ILE A 20 -9.41 -12.30 9.90
N CYS A 21 -9.42 -12.59 11.19
CA CYS A 21 -10.64 -12.86 11.94
C CYS A 21 -10.47 -12.47 13.41
N ILE A 22 -11.56 -12.54 14.17
CA ILE A 22 -11.55 -12.36 15.63
C ILE A 22 -11.91 -13.71 16.27
N ILE A 23 -11.24 -14.06 17.36
CA ILE A 23 -11.48 -15.28 18.13
C ILE A 23 -11.62 -14.97 19.62
N THR A 24 -12.21 -15.87 20.39
CA THR A 24 -12.39 -15.72 21.84
C THR A 24 -11.31 -16.45 22.64
N ASP A 25 -10.84 -17.61 22.16
CA ASP A 25 -9.73 -18.36 22.76
C ASP A 25 -8.61 -18.55 21.73
N PRO A 26 -7.37 -18.09 22.02
CA PRO A 26 -6.19 -18.35 21.18
C PRO A 26 -5.98 -19.83 20.80
N LYS A 27 -6.43 -20.77 21.62
CA LYS A 27 -6.34 -22.22 21.35
C LYS A 27 -7.29 -22.68 20.24
N ASN A 28 -8.36 -21.94 20.00
CA ASN A 28 -9.36 -22.22 18.98
C ASN A 28 -9.12 -21.44 17.68
N ALA A 29 -7.91 -20.89 17.50
CA ALA A 29 -7.54 -20.24 16.26
C ALA A 29 -7.75 -21.19 15.06
N PRO A 30 -8.35 -20.72 13.95
CA PRO A 30 -8.49 -21.55 12.75
C PRO A 30 -7.12 -22.03 12.24
N LYS A 31 -7.12 -23.12 11.48
CA LYS A 31 -5.89 -23.68 10.91
C LYS A 31 -5.11 -22.61 10.14
N ASN A 32 -3.80 -22.53 10.36
CA ASN A 32 -2.88 -21.55 9.77
C ASN A 32 -3.07 -20.08 10.23
N TYR A 33 -4.05 -19.79 11.09
CA TYR A 33 -4.19 -18.47 11.69
C TYR A 33 -3.34 -18.37 12.96
N THR A 34 -2.71 -17.20 13.14
CA THR A 34 -1.89 -16.88 14.31
C THR A 34 -2.53 -15.75 15.10
N PRO A 35 -2.87 -15.96 16.38
CA PRO A 35 -3.50 -14.93 17.21
C PRO A 35 -2.50 -13.89 17.69
N ILE A 36 -2.93 -12.63 17.74
CA ILE A 36 -2.21 -11.50 18.33
C ILE A 36 -2.71 -11.33 19.75
N VAL A 37 -2.08 -12.05 20.68
CA VAL A 37 -2.48 -12.10 22.11
C VAL A 37 -1.79 -11.07 22.98
N LYS A 38 -0.72 -10.45 22.49
CA LYS A 38 0.05 -9.45 23.22
C LYS A 38 0.23 -8.19 22.41
N THR A 39 0.19 -7.05 23.10
CA THR A 39 0.51 -5.76 22.53
C THR A 39 1.98 -5.75 22.10
N PHE A 40 2.27 -4.99 21.04
CA PHE A 40 3.60 -4.94 20.45
C PHE A 40 4.56 -4.07 21.28
N ASP A 41 4.07 -3.07 22.00
CA ASP A 41 4.89 -2.09 22.71
C ASP A 41 5.31 -2.54 24.11
N ASP A 42 4.37 -2.97 24.94
CA ASP A 42 4.64 -3.35 26.34
C ASP A 42 4.42 -4.84 26.62
N GLY A 43 3.97 -5.63 25.63
CA GLY A 43 3.76 -7.06 25.76
C GLY A 43 2.61 -7.45 26.70
N THR A 44 1.73 -6.49 27.01
CA THR A 44 0.52 -6.69 27.81
C THR A 44 -0.57 -7.36 26.97
N ASP A 45 -1.68 -7.72 27.60
CA ASP A 45 -2.80 -8.40 26.95
C ASP A 45 -3.41 -7.56 25.81
N ALA A 46 -3.58 -8.17 24.63
CA ALA A 46 -4.13 -7.51 23.43
C ALA A 46 -5.65 -7.75 23.23
N ASP A 47 -6.36 -8.00 24.32
CA ASP A 47 -7.80 -8.22 24.31
C ASP A 47 -8.56 -6.94 23.88
N LEU A 48 -9.23 -7.05 22.74
CA LEU A 48 -10.02 -5.98 22.12
C LEU A 48 -11.41 -5.81 22.75
N TRP A 49 -11.73 -6.60 23.78
CA TRP A 49 -13.00 -6.53 24.49
C TRP A 49 -12.77 -6.16 25.95
N LYS A 50 -12.48 -4.87 26.19
CA LYS A 50 -12.27 -4.38 27.54
C LYS A 50 -13.56 -3.81 28.11
N GLU A 51 -14.13 -4.52 29.07
CA GLU A 51 -15.23 -3.97 29.87
C GLU A 51 -14.69 -3.01 30.94
N GLY A 52 -15.27 -1.82 31.02
CA GLY A 52 -15.08 -0.90 32.14
C GLY A 52 -16.30 -0.97 33.05
N GLY A 53 -16.16 -1.49 34.27
CA GLY A 53 -17.22 -1.49 35.27
C GLY A 53 -17.06 -2.52 36.39
N PHE A 54 -17.85 -2.35 37.45
CA PHE A 54 -17.91 -3.24 38.63
C PHE A 54 -18.52 -4.63 38.35
N THR A 55 -18.99 -4.91 37.13
CA THR A 55 -19.59 -6.20 36.73
C THR A 55 -18.62 -7.16 36.04
N SER A 56 -17.38 -6.73 35.73
CA SER A 56 -16.40 -7.52 34.98
C SER A 56 -15.71 -8.64 35.79
N PHE A 57 -16.15 -8.91 37.02
CA PHE A 57 -15.48 -9.86 37.92
C PHE A 57 -15.84 -11.34 37.67
N PHE A 58 -16.86 -11.67 36.86
CA PHE A 58 -17.36 -13.06 36.79
C PHE A 58 -17.45 -13.72 35.40
N SER A 59 -17.41 -13.01 34.29
CA SER A 59 -17.21 -13.57 32.94
C SER A 59 -17.26 -12.43 31.92
N ARG A 60 -16.10 -11.88 31.56
CA ARG A 60 -16.03 -10.87 30.50
C ARG A 60 -15.67 -11.58 29.19
N PRO A 61 -16.34 -11.29 28.07
CA PRO A 61 -15.90 -11.79 26.77
C PRO A 61 -14.48 -11.29 26.48
N VAL A 62 -13.71 -12.12 25.79
CA VAL A 62 -12.35 -11.83 25.35
C VAL A 62 -12.33 -11.90 23.83
N ARG A 63 -11.57 -11.01 23.18
CA ARG A 63 -11.46 -10.94 21.72
C ARG A 63 -10.03 -10.68 21.29
N TYR A 64 -9.46 -11.61 20.54
CA TYR A 64 -8.13 -11.43 19.91
C TYR A 64 -8.26 -11.37 18.40
N LEU A 65 -7.44 -10.49 17.81
CA LEU A 65 -7.23 -10.50 16.36
C LEU A 65 -6.40 -11.72 15.96
N CYS A 66 -6.74 -12.36 14.86
CA CYS A 66 -6.07 -13.55 14.37
C CYS A 66 -5.84 -13.44 12.87
N VAL A 67 -4.63 -13.76 12.40
CA VAL A 67 -4.19 -13.49 11.02
C VAL A 67 -3.63 -14.73 10.34
N ASN A 68 -3.94 -14.91 9.06
CA ASN A 68 -3.40 -15.98 8.23
C ASN A 68 -2.44 -15.42 7.17
N ARG A 69 -1.23 -15.98 7.11
CA ARG A 69 -0.19 -15.64 6.11
C ARG A 69 0.07 -16.76 5.10
N ILE A 70 -0.69 -17.85 5.18
CA ILE A 70 -0.59 -18.99 4.29
C ILE A 70 -1.85 -19.00 3.42
N PRO A 71 -1.73 -18.86 2.09
CA PRO A 71 -2.91 -18.91 1.22
C PRO A 71 -3.55 -20.29 1.33
N GLU A 72 -4.87 -20.32 1.45
CA GLU A 72 -5.62 -21.57 1.28
C GLU A 72 -5.59 -21.99 -0.20
N ASN A 73 -5.80 -23.29 -0.48
CA ASN A 73 -5.74 -23.78 -1.86
C ASN A 73 -6.71 -23.02 -2.76
N GLY A 74 -6.19 -22.37 -3.80
CA GLY A 74 -6.98 -21.59 -4.75
C GLY A 74 -7.38 -20.19 -4.27
N GLN A 75 -6.93 -19.75 -3.09
CA GLN A 75 -7.20 -18.41 -2.60
C GLN A 75 -6.41 -17.37 -3.40
N THR A 76 -7.12 -16.51 -4.13
CA THR A 76 -6.54 -15.43 -4.95
C THR A 76 -6.61 -14.07 -4.24
N GLU A 77 -7.47 -13.94 -3.23
CA GLU A 77 -7.70 -12.68 -2.52
C GLU A 77 -6.69 -12.44 -1.41
N ILE A 78 -6.23 -11.19 -1.32
CA ILE A 78 -5.23 -10.72 -0.37
C ILE A 78 -5.80 -9.54 0.41
N LEU A 79 -5.49 -9.46 1.71
CA LEU A 79 -5.89 -8.36 2.57
C LEU A 79 -5.21 -7.06 2.12
N HIS A 80 -6.01 -6.13 1.63
CA HIS A 80 -5.56 -4.86 1.09
C HIS A 80 -5.64 -3.71 2.10
N ASP A 81 -6.77 -3.59 2.81
CA ASP A 81 -6.95 -2.55 3.83
C ASP A 81 -7.73 -3.06 5.04
N ILE A 82 -7.50 -2.41 6.19
CA ILE A 82 -8.25 -2.61 7.44
C ILE A 82 -8.63 -1.27 8.05
N GLN A 83 -9.85 -1.18 8.58
CA GLN A 83 -10.32 0.02 9.26
C GLN A 83 -11.15 -0.35 10.48
N ILE A 84 -10.94 0.39 11.57
CA ILE A 84 -11.80 0.36 12.74
C ILE A 84 -12.71 1.58 12.71
N LYS A 85 -14.01 1.33 12.69
CA LYS A 85 -15.05 2.38 12.74
C LYS A 85 -15.99 2.10 13.90
N LYS A 86 -16.71 3.13 14.36
CA LYS A 86 -17.78 2.93 15.34
C LYS A 86 -18.96 2.20 14.68
N GLU A 87 -19.78 1.54 15.48
CA GLU A 87 -20.92 0.72 14.99
C GLU A 87 -22.02 1.55 14.28
N ASP A 88 -22.16 2.83 14.59
CA ASP A 88 -23.11 3.75 13.97
C ASP A 88 -22.70 4.19 12.56
N VAL A 89 -21.43 4.01 12.19
CA VAL A 89 -20.90 4.43 10.89
C VAL A 89 -21.25 3.42 9.79
N THR A 90 -21.77 3.91 8.67
CA THR A 90 -22.04 3.09 7.47
C THR A 90 -20.75 2.47 6.92
N ILE A 91 -20.83 1.21 6.50
CA ILE A 91 -19.69 0.50 5.89
C ILE A 91 -19.34 1.16 4.55
N PRO A 92 -18.10 1.65 4.36
CA PRO A 92 -17.68 2.24 3.09
C PRO A 92 -17.69 1.20 1.94
N PRO A 93 -17.87 1.62 0.68
CA PRO A 93 -17.77 0.73 -0.46
C PRO A 93 -16.42 0.00 -0.51
N GLY A 94 -16.43 -1.28 -0.88
CA GLY A 94 -15.23 -2.11 -0.95
C GLY A 94 -14.76 -2.70 0.39
N PHE A 95 -15.48 -2.43 1.49
CA PHE A 95 -15.23 -3.05 2.78
C PHE A 95 -16.33 -4.03 3.17
N THR A 96 -15.95 -5.06 3.91
CA THR A 96 -16.84 -6.00 4.58
C THR A 96 -16.55 -6.00 6.08
N GLU A 97 -17.56 -6.24 6.91
CA GLU A 97 -17.41 -6.29 8.35
C GLU A 97 -17.13 -7.72 8.84
N ILE A 98 -16.18 -7.85 9.77
CA ILE A 98 -16.01 -9.07 10.58
C ILE A 98 -16.93 -8.95 11.79
N SER A 99 -18.20 -9.31 11.63
CA SER A 99 -19.25 -9.13 12.65
C SER A 99 -19.24 -10.19 13.75
N PHE A 100 -18.67 -11.37 13.48
CA PHE A 100 -18.70 -12.52 14.39
C PHE A 100 -17.32 -13.13 14.59
N THR A 101 -17.13 -13.74 15.76
CA THR A 101 -15.91 -14.50 16.08
C THR A 101 -15.88 -15.80 15.29
N ALA A 102 -14.70 -16.19 14.80
CA ALA A 102 -14.56 -17.36 13.94
C ALA A 102 -14.86 -18.68 14.66
N ASP A 103 -14.51 -18.78 15.94
CA ASP A 103 -14.58 -19.97 16.79
C ASP A 103 -15.96 -20.18 17.43
N THR A 104 -16.50 -19.16 18.09
CA THR A 104 -17.74 -19.28 18.89
C THR A 104 -18.97 -18.66 18.23
N LYS A 105 -18.81 -17.99 17.08
CA LYS A 105 -19.88 -17.25 16.36
C LYS A 105 -20.60 -16.18 17.20
N GLU A 106 -19.97 -15.69 18.26
CA GLU A 106 -20.47 -14.55 19.04
C GLU A 106 -20.18 -13.21 18.34
N LYS A 107 -20.81 -12.11 18.78
CA LYS A 107 -20.50 -10.75 18.28
C LYS A 107 -19.01 -10.46 18.45
N SER A 108 -18.35 -9.98 17.38
CA SER A 108 -16.90 -9.79 17.35
C SER A 108 -16.44 -8.60 18.21
N LEU A 109 -17.12 -7.45 18.11
CA LEU A 109 -16.81 -6.21 18.81
C LEU A 109 -18.11 -5.52 19.26
N ARG A 110 -18.05 -4.70 20.31
CA ARG A 110 -19.23 -4.04 20.89
C ARG A 110 -19.58 -2.72 20.24
N LYS A 111 -18.70 -1.72 20.40
CA LYS A 111 -18.90 -0.30 20.03
C LYS A 111 -18.28 0.04 18.67
N TYR A 112 -17.54 -0.91 18.11
CA TYR A 112 -16.71 -0.74 16.94
C TYR A 112 -16.96 -1.89 15.97
N ARG A 113 -16.61 -1.68 14.71
CA ARG A 113 -16.60 -2.64 13.62
C ARG A 113 -15.18 -2.78 13.11
N LEU A 114 -14.76 -4.02 12.90
CA LEU A 114 -13.56 -4.34 12.13
C LEU A 114 -13.97 -4.48 10.67
N LEU A 115 -13.57 -3.51 9.85
CA LEU A 115 -13.82 -3.48 8.42
C LEU A 115 -12.55 -3.92 7.69
N VAL A 116 -12.73 -4.77 6.68
CA VAL A 116 -11.63 -5.34 5.90
C VAL A 116 -11.94 -5.21 4.41
N SER A 117 -10.91 -4.98 3.62
CA SER A 117 -11.00 -4.99 2.16
C SER A 117 -10.01 -6.01 1.61
N PHE A 118 -10.53 -6.93 0.81
CA PHE A 118 -9.74 -7.93 0.10
C PHE A 118 -9.75 -7.63 -1.40
N LEU A 119 -8.62 -7.80 -2.05
CA LEU A 119 -8.49 -7.68 -3.51
C LEU A 119 -7.82 -8.92 -4.11
N PRO A 120 -8.20 -9.33 -5.33
CA PRO A 120 -7.46 -10.36 -6.06
C PRO A 120 -6.00 -9.96 -6.24
N LYS A 121 -5.10 -10.93 -6.14
CA LYS A 121 -3.65 -10.76 -6.28
C LYS A 121 -3.24 -10.07 -7.59
N GLU A 122 -4.04 -10.21 -8.65
CA GLU A 122 -3.79 -9.61 -9.95
C GLU A 122 -4.06 -8.10 -9.97
N LYS A 123 -4.88 -7.60 -9.04
CA LYS A 123 -5.29 -6.19 -8.95
C LYS A 123 -4.55 -5.40 -7.87
N ILE A 124 -3.78 -6.09 -7.03
CA ILE A 124 -3.14 -5.50 -5.85
C ILE A 124 -1.68 -5.13 -6.14
N ILE A 125 -1.27 -3.91 -5.75
CA ILE A 125 0.12 -3.43 -5.86
C ILE A 125 0.82 -3.59 -4.51
N ASP A 126 0.09 -3.32 -3.43
CA ASP A 126 0.51 -3.40 -2.05
C ASP A 126 -0.53 -4.13 -1.19
N ALA A 127 -0.03 -4.94 -0.26
CA ALA A 127 -0.88 -5.63 0.69
C ALA A 127 -0.41 -5.42 2.11
N ILE A 128 -1.33 -5.67 3.03
CA ILE A 128 -1.01 -5.75 4.44
C ILE A 128 -0.16 -6.99 4.68
N THR A 129 0.98 -6.77 5.33
CA THR A 129 2.01 -7.78 5.58
C THR A 129 2.26 -7.97 7.06
N ASP A 130 1.94 -6.95 7.87
CA ASP A 130 1.97 -7.06 9.31
C ASP A 130 0.87 -6.23 9.96
N ILE A 131 0.40 -6.70 11.12
CA ILE A 131 -0.60 -6.04 11.95
C ILE A 131 -0.13 -6.11 13.40
N ILE A 132 -0.14 -4.97 14.07
CA ILE A 132 0.22 -4.83 15.48
C ILE A 132 -0.92 -4.19 16.26
N VAL A 133 -1.03 -4.59 17.52
CA VAL A 133 -1.91 -3.97 18.52
C VAL A 133 -1.01 -3.27 19.53
N VAL A 134 -1.31 -2.03 19.88
CA VAL A 134 -0.47 -1.20 20.77
C VAL A 134 -1.34 -0.42 21.74
N LYS A 135 -0.79 -0.05 22.89
CA LYS A 135 -1.51 0.75 23.89
C LYS A 135 -1.14 2.23 23.84
N THR A 136 0.11 2.53 23.50
CA THR A 136 0.58 3.91 23.41
C THR A 136 0.02 4.63 22.17
N ASN A 137 0.03 5.96 22.20
CA ASN A 137 -0.36 6.81 21.05
C ASN A 137 0.85 7.28 20.24
N LYS A 138 1.98 6.58 20.36
CA LYS A 138 3.19 6.93 19.61
C LYS A 138 3.07 6.42 18.18
N PRO A 139 3.51 7.17 17.17
CA PRO A 139 3.52 6.67 15.80
C PRO A 139 4.54 5.54 15.63
N TYR A 140 4.18 4.51 14.88
CA TYR A 140 5.07 3.40 14.54
C TYR A 140 5.60 3.55 13.11
N ARG A 141 6.92 3.66 12.96
CA ARG A 141 7.56 3.91 11.65
C ARG A 141 7.18 2.81 10.66
N ARG A 142 6.71 3.19 9.47
CA ARG A 142 6.21 2.30 8.39
C ARG A 142 4.90 1.56 8.71
N TYR A 143 4.20 1.94 9.77
CA TYR A 143 2.86 1.45 10.03
C TYR A 143 1.84 2.58 9.83
N THR A 144 0.65 2.20 9.37
CA THR A 144 -0.52 3.03 9.18
C THR A 144 -1.54 2.71 10.28
N PRO A 145 -2.17 3.71 10.93
CA PRO A 145 -3.18 3.46 11.94
C PRO A 145 -4.50 2.99 11.30
N ALA A 146 -5.03 1.85 11.75
CA ALA A 146 -6.36 1.36 11.35
C ALA A 146 -7.48 1.96 12.21
N GLY A 147 -7.17 2.29 13.47
CA GLY A 147 -8.07 2.91 14.43
C GLY A 147 -7.91 2.36 15.84
N GLU A 148 -8.87 2.65 16.72
CA GLU A 148 -8.79 2.40 18.17
C GLU A 148 -10.02 1.65 18.69
N ILE A 149 -9.82 0.71 19.60
CA ILE A 149 -10.84 -0.08 20.30
C ILE A 149 -10.49 -0.08 21.79
N ASP A 150 -11.33 0.54 22.61
CA ASP A 150 -11.24 0.55 24.09
C ASP A 150 -9.82 0.84 24.64
N GLY A 151 -9.11 1.79 24.03
CA GLY A 151 -7.77 2.22 24.44
C GLY A 151 -6.62 1.43 23.82
N LEU A 152 -6.90 0.37 23.05
CA LEU A 152 -5.94 -0.33 22.20
C LEU A 152 -6.04 0.20 20.77
N ARG A 153 -4.89 0.42 20.13
CA ARG A 153 -4.80 0.89 18.74
C ARG A 153 -4.29 -0.21 17.84
N ILE A 154 -4.90 -0.34 16.67
CA ILE A 154 -4.49 -1.28 15.64
C ILE A 154 -3.72 -0.50 14.58
N TRP A 155 -2.55 -1.03 14.21
CA TRP A 155 -1.73 -0.49 13.14
C TRP A 155 -1.35 -1.61 12.18
N TYR A 156 -1.14 -1.28 10.91
CA TYR A 156 -0.72 -2.24 9.90
C TYR A 156 0.44 -1.72 9.05
N LYS A 157 1.23 -2.64 8.50
CA LYS A 157 2.27 -2.35 7.52
C LYS A 157 1.85 -2.88 6.15
N ALA A 158 1.66 -1.98 5.20
CA ALA A 158 1.50 -2.32 3.80
C ALA A 158 2.87 -2.37 3.10
N SER A 159 3.10 -3.38 2.28
CA SER A 159 4.31 -3.49 1.46
C SER A 159 3.93 -3.89 0.05
N SER A 160 4.71 -3.44 -0.93
CA SER A 160 4.51 -3.85 -2.32
C SER A 160 4.68 -5.36 -2.45
N ILE A 161 3.66 -6.04 -2.99
CA ILE A 161 3.81 -7.41 -3.43
C ILE A 161 4.27 -7.33 -4.88
N GLN A 162 5.44 -7.90 -5.19
CA GLN A 162 5.80 -8.11 -6.59
C GLN A 162 4.89 -9.19 -7.17
N THR A 163 3.71 -8.78 -7.62
CA THR A 163 2.96 -9.55 -8.61
C THR A 163 3.74 -9.39 -9.90
N CYS A 164 4.51 -10.40 -10.31
CA CYS A 164 5.18 -10.42 -11.60
C CYS A 164 4.11 -10.30 -12.71
N LEU A 165 3.71 -9.08 -13.04
CA LEU A 165 2.63 -8.81 -13.99
C LEU A 165 3.08 -8.86 -15.44
N LEU A 166 4.38 -9.07 -15.71
CA LEU A 166 4.89 -9.36 -17.03
C LEU A 166 6.05 -10.35 -16.88
N GLY A 167 6.04 -11.42 -17.68
CA GLY A 167 7.03 -12.49 -17.71
C GLY A 167 8.42 -12.06 -18.16
N PHE A 168 9.01 -11.08 -17.49
CA PHE A 168 10.46 -10.95 -17.50
C PHE A 168 10.98 -11.94 -16.46
N PRO A 169 11.64 -13.04 -16.86
CA PRO A 169 12.41 -13.80 -15.90
C PRO A 169 13.33 -12.80 -15.20
N LYS A 170 13.43 -12.87 -13.87
CA LYS A 170 14.60 -12.33 -13.18
C LYS A 170 15.78 -13.09 -13.77
N SER A 171 16.42 -12.52 -14.81
CA SER A 171 17.65 -13.07 -15.36
C SER A 171 18.62 -13.16 -14.21
N ALA A 172 18.91 -14.39 -13.79
CA ALA A 172 20.00 -14.71 -12.88
C ALA A 172 21.35 -14.62 -13.60
N SER A 173 21.55 -13.53 -14.35
CA SER A 173 22.79 -13.22 -15.04
C SER A 173 22.98 -11.71 -15.01
N ASN A 174 23.53 -11.23 -13.90
CA ASN A 174 24.38 -10.05 -13.95
C ASN A 174 25.80 -10.53 -14.28
N PRO A 175 26.23 -10.63 -15.56
CA PRO A 175 27.61 -10.33 -15.82
C PRO A 175 27.77 -8.82 -15.61
N LEU A 176 28.80 -8.43 -14.87
CA LEU A 176 29.31 -7.06 -14.85
C LEU A 176 29.45 -6.59 -16.31
N MET A 177 28.53 -5.73 -16.76
CA MET A 177 28.61 -5.08 -18.06
C MET A 177 29.29 -3.73 -17.83
N ASP A 178 30.54 -3.65 -18.28
CA ASP A 178 31.30 -2.42 -18.41
C ASP A 178 30.45 -1.33 -19.06
N GLY A 179 30.42 -0.17 -18.41
CA GLY A 179 29.71 0.99 -18.90
C GLY A 179 30.33 1.48 -20.20
N ASN A 180 29.56 1.49 -21.30
CA ASN A 180 29.72 2.42 -22.43
C ASN A 180 28.59 2.24 -23.47
N LEU A 181 27.33 2.50 -23.10
CA LEU A 181 26.22 2.56 -24.07
C LEU A 181 25.62 3.96 -24.24
N TYR A 182 26.28 5.01 -23.77
CA TYR A 182 25.91 6.39 -24.09
C TYR A 182 27.08 7.12 -24.77
N PRO A 183 26.84 7.80 -25.91
CA PRO A 183 27.84 8.69 -26.47
C PRO A 183 28.09 9.84 -25.47
N GLN A 184 29.32 9.93 -24.99
CA GLN A 184 29.77 10.96 -24.06
C GLN A 184 29.77 12.33 -24.76
N LEU A 185 29.08 13.31 -24.19
CA LEU A 185 29.27 14.71 -24.57
C LEU A 185 30.65 15.19 -24.07
N PRO A 186 31.37 16.04 -24.83
CA PRO A 186 32.65 16.58 -24.39
C PRO A 186 32.48 17.46 -23.15
N SER A 187 33.00 16.97 -22.01
CA SER A 187 33.17 17.73 -20.79
C SER A 187 34.40 18.64 -20.94
N ASN A 188 34.16 19.94 -21.16
CA ASN A 188 35.21 20.95 -21.00
C ASN A 188 35.45 21.17 -19.50
N HIS A 189 36.38 20.39 -18.94
CA HIS A 189 37.05 20.75 -17.71
C HIS A 189 37.94 21.98 -17.97
N SER A 190 37.57 23.11 -17.39
CA SER A 190 38.53 24.17 -17.05
C SER A 190 38.57 24.29 -15.53
N SER A 191 39.58 23.65 -14.95
CA SER A 191 40.04 23.92 -13.60
C SER A 191 40.78 25.26 -13.61
N SER A 192 40.25 26.25 -12.88
CA SER A 192 41.05 27.38 -12.40
C SER A 192 40.71 27.64 -10.93
N ILE A 193 41.77 27.70 -10.13
CA ILE A 193 41.79 27.98 -8.70
C ILE A 193 41.95 29.49 -8.49
N SER A 194 41.14 30.08 -7.61
CA SER A 194 41.44 31.17 -6.65
C SER A 194 40.09 31.70 -6.14
N GLY A 195 39.77 31.92 -4.87
CA GLY A 195 40.56 32.34 -3.73
C GLY A 195 39.76 33.48 -3.06
N GLY A 196 39.14 33.19 -1.91
CA GLY A 196 38.66 34.19 -0.94
C GLY A 196 37.27 34.82 -1.18
N LEU A 197 36.32 34.58 -0.27
CA LEU A 197 35.86 35.62 0.66
C LEU A 197 34.97 35.03 1.78
N ASN A 198 35.18 35.57 2.98
CA ASN A 198 34.52 35.23 4.23
C ASN A 198 33.11 35.85 4.38
N LYS A 199 32.37 35.32 5.39
CA LYS A 199 31.10 35.80 6.00
C LYS A 199 29.86 35.46 5.15
N ILE A 200 28.81 34.83 5.69
CA ILE A 200 27.98 35.26 6.81
C ILE A 200 27.34 34.04 7.52
N SER A 201 27.08 34.26 8.81
CA SER A 201 26.53 33.46 9.90
C SER A 201 25.35 32.52 9.64
N ASN A 202 25.40 31.41 10.39
CA ASN A 202 24.32 30.77 11.15
C ASN A 202 22.92 31.36 11.01
N ASP A 203 21.94 30.52 10.70
CA ASP A 203 20.69 30.50 11.45
C ASP A 203 20.12 29.08 11.57
N PHE A 204 19.99 28.64 12.82
CA PHE A 204 19.15 27.55 13.27
C PHE A 204 17.68 28.01 13.21
N ASN A 205 16.79 27.05 12.94
CA ASN A 205 15.31 27.12 13.00
C ASN A 205 14.58 27.60 11.74
N ALA A 206 14.03 26.64 11.00
CA ALA A 206 12.79 26.85 10.23
C ALA A 206 12.05 25.53 9.97
N PHE A 207 11.57 24.86 11.03
CA PHE A 207 10.35 24.05 10.91
C PHE A 207 9.16 25.00 11.04
N THR A 208 8.70 25.58 9.93
CA THR A 208 7.36 26.17 9.83
C THR A 208 6.90 26.07 8.39
N ILE A 209 6.01 25.13 8.11
CA ILE A 209 5.22 25.13 6.87
C ILE A 209 4.19 26.25 7.04
N LYS A 210 4.47 27.42 6.45
CA LYS A 210 3.40 28.38 6.15
C LYS A 210 2.79 27.94 4.83
N ALA A 211 1.52 27.54 4.86
CA ALA A 211 0.72 27.39 3.66
C ALA A 211 0.56 28.78 3.02
N VAL A 212 1.41 29.07 2.04
CA VAL A 212 1.26 30.22 1.15
C VAL A 212 1.29 29.69 -0.28
N ASP A 213 0.35 30.21 -1.05
CA ASP A 213 -0.03 29.82 -2.41
C ASP A 213 1.07 30.13 -3.46
N GLU A 214 2.22 29.45 -3.35
CA GLU A 214 3.40 29.69 -4.21
C GLU A 214 3.45 28.82 -5.48
N LYS A 215 2.47 27.93 -5.70
CA LYS A 215 2.44 27.10 -6.92
C LYS A 215 2.25 27.93 -8.21
N SER A 216 1.70 29.14 -8.11
CA SER A 216 1.48 30.03 -9.25
C SER A 216 2.72 30.85 -9.65
N LYS A 217 3.65 31.15 -8.72
CA LYS A 217 4.84 31.96 -9.01
C LYS A 217 5.99 31.16 -9.63
N ILE A 218 6.13 29.87 -9.30
CA ILE A 218 7.22 29.03 -9.83
C ILE A 218 7.03 28.76 -11.34
N LEU A 219 5.79 28.74 -11.83
CA LEU A 219 5.49 28.51 -13.26
C LEU A 219 5.72 29.74 -14.16
N GLN A 220 5.79 30.96 -13.62
CA GLN A 220 5.89 32.19 -14.43
C GLN A 220 7.30 32.50 -14.94
N ASN A 221 8.34 31.90 -14.35
CA ASN A 221 9.74 32.17 -14.71
C ASN A 221 10.41 31.03 -15.49
N LEU A 222 9.65 30.06 -15.99
CA LEU A 222 10.18 29.04 -16.89
C LEU A 222 10.09 29.55 -18.35
N PRO A 223 11.23 29.82 -19.02
CA PRO A 223 11.19 30.19 -20.43
C PRO A 223 10.74 28.97 -21.25
N LEU A 224 9.51 28.98 -21.72
CA LEU A 224 8.99 27.97 -22.65
C LEU A 224 9.58 28.26 -24.03
N ILE A 225 10.69 27.61 -24.35
CA ILE A 225 11.27 27.66 -25.69
C ILE A 225 10.54 26.64 -26.57
N LEU A 226 9.81 27.15 -27.57
CA LEU A 226 9.14 26.31 -28.56
C LEU A 226 10.20 25.63 -29.45
N ASN A 227 10.05 24.33 -29.70
CA ASN A 227 10.96 23.61 -30.60
C ASN A 227 10.99 24.28 -31.99
N GLU A 228 12.19 24.53 -32.54
CA GLU A 228 12.40 25.32 -33.76
C GLU A 228 11.65 24.78 -34.98
N VAL A 229 11.34 23.48 -34.99
CA VAL A 229 10.52 22.81 -36.01
C VAL A 229 9.16 23.50 -36.19
N TYR A 230 8.58 24.04 -35.11
CA TYR A 230 7.29 24.72 -35.14
C TYR A 230 7.41 26.24 -35.34
N VAL A 231 8.58 26.82 -35.04
CA VAL A 231 8.83 28.25 -35.22
C VAL A 231 9.14 28.59 -36.68
N LYS A 232 9.76 27.66 -37.43
CA LYS A 232 10.15 27.87 -38.84
C LYS A 232 9.08 27.44 -39.85
N SER A 233 7.97 26.83 -39.42
CA SER A 233 6.89 26.41 -40.33
C SER A 233 5.92 27.56 -40.67
N ASN A 234 6.38 28.55 -41.43
CA ASN A 234 5.49 29.47 -42.16
C ASN A 234 4.87 28.76 -43.36
N VAL A 235 4.01 27.76 -43.11
CA VAL A 235 3.41 26.95 -44.18
C VAL A 235 1.89 26.99 -44.09
N THR A 236 1.31 27.94 -44.82
CA THR A 236 -0.11 28.04 -45.22
C THR A 236 -0.55 26.92 -46.19
N ASN A 237 0.13 25.77 -46.21
CA ASN A 237 -0.29 24.62 -47.00
C ASN A 237 -0.75 23.50 -46.07
N LYS A 238 -2.01 23.09 -46.21
CA LYS A 238 -2.57 21.83 -45.72
C LYS A 238 -1.76 20.66 -46.28
N LYS A 239 -0.56 20.40 -45.75
CA LYS A 239 0.10 19.11 -45.92
C LYS A 239 -0.56 18.16 -44.91
N LYS A 240 -1.18 17.10 -45.44
CA LYS A 240 -1.62 15.96 -44.63
C LYS A 240 -0.45 15.53 -43.76
N PHE A 241 -0.62 15.61 -42.45
CA PHE A 241 0.32 15.03 -41.50
C PHE A 241 0.21 13.51 -41.62
N ASN A 242 1.24 12.88 -42.17
CA ASN A 242 1.38 11.43 -42.02
C ASN A 242 1.92 11.19 -40.61
N ILE A 243 1.01 10.76 -39.72
CA ILE A 243 1.36 10.24 -38.42
C ILE A 243 2.27 9.03 -38.66
N PRO A 244 3.45 8.94 -38.03
CA PRO A 244 4.30 7.76 -38.17
C PRO A 244 3.52 6.53 -37.68
N GLU A 245 3.45 5.48 -38.51
CA GLU A 245 2.79 4.24 -38.13
C GLU A 245 3.52 3.63 -36.93
N ILE A 246 2.78 3.51 -35.81
CA ILE A 246 3.22 2.78 -34.63
C ILE A 246 2.75 1.34 -34.84
N PRO A 247 3.64 0.35 -35.05
CA PRO A 247 3.24 -1.02 -35.41
C PRO A 247 2.25 -1.66 -34.42
N PHE A 248 2.34 -1.27 -33.15
CA PHE A 248 1.48 -1.74 -32.07
C PHE A 248 -0.01 -1.37 -32.24
N LEU A 249 -0.34 -0.28 -32.93
CA LEU A 249 -1.74 0.13 -33.12
C LEU A 249 -2.42 -0.55 -34.31
N GLN A 250 -1.68 -1.19 -35.20
CA GLN A 250 -2.24 -1.88 -36.37
C GLN A 250 -2.99 -3.17 -35.97
N SER A 251 -2.70 -3.73 -34.79
CA SER A 251 -3.44 -4.87 -34.24
C SER A 251 -4.77 -4.49 -33.57
N LEU A 252 -5.06 -3.19 -33.43
CA LEU A 252 -6.33 -2.68 -32.89
C LEU A 252 -7.30 -2.26 -33.99
N ASN A 253 -7.12 -2.77 -35.22
CA ASN A 253 -8.11 -2.57 -36.26
C ASN A 253 -9.46 -3.14 -35.78
N SER A 254 -10.43 -2.24 -35.74
CA SER A 254 -11.73 -2.29 -35.07
C SER A 254 -12.71 -3.38 -35.57
N ASP A 255 -12.25 -4.32 -36.40
CA ASP A 255 -13.12 -5.30 -37.07
C ASP A 255 -13.08 -6.71 -36.42
N ILE A 256 -12.34 -6.88 -35.32
CA ILE A 256 -12.18 -8.18 -34.64
C ILE A 256 -12.78 -8.21 -33.23
N TYR A 257 -13.40 -7.12 -32.76
CA TYR A 257 -14.09 -7.16 -31.46
C TYR A 257 -15.57 -7.52 -31.63
N LYS A 258 -15.90 -8.81 -31.46
CA LYS A 258 -17.29 -9.32 -31.50
C LYS A 258 -18.04 -9.00 -30.20
N TYR A 259 -18.71 -7.86 -30.17
CA TYR A 259 -19.59 -7.44 -29.07
C TYR A 259 -20.68 -8.48 -28.73
N ASP A 260 -21.12 -9.27 -29.71
CA ASP A 260 -22.17 -10.29 -29.51
C ASP A 260 -21.71 -11.46 -28.63
N LEU A 261 -20.41 -11.78 -28.64
CA LEU A 261 -19.86 -12.87 -27.84
C LEU A 261 -19.88 -12.50 -26.35
N GLU A 262 -19.53 -11.25 -26.03
CA GLU A 262 -19.50 -10.72 -24.66
C GLU A 262 -20.90 -10.68 -24.03
N ARG A 263 -21.94 -10.29 -24.80
CA ARG A 263 -23.34 -10.38 -24.35
C ARG A 263 -23.82 -11.81 -24.13
N SER A 264 -23.43 -12.76 -24.99
CA SER A 264 -23.86 -14.16 -24.87
C SER A 264 -23.32 -14.87 -23.62
N ILE A 265 -22.17 -14.42 -23.10
CA ILE A 265 -21.55 -14.95 -21.87
C ILE A 265 -22.28 -14.41 -20.63
N LEU A 266 -22.82 -13.19 -20.69
CA LEU A 266 -23.55 -12.56 -19.59
C LEU A 266 -24.99 -13.05 -19.46
N GLU A 267 -25.64 -13.47 -20.55
CA GLU A 267 -27.03 -13.95 -20.52
C GLU A 267 -27.18 -15.41 -20.08
N ARG A 268 -26.11 -16.21 -20.05
CA ARG A 268 -26.18 -17.65 -19.74
C ARG A 268 -25.94 -18.00 -18.27
N GLY A 269 -26.04 -17.01 -17.38
CA GLY A 269 -25.81 -17.14 -15.95
C GLY A 269 -27.01 -16.72 -15.10
N TYR A 270 -28.20 -17.26 -15.39
CA TYR A 270 -29.35 -17.32 -14.48
C TYR A 270 -30.11 -18.63 -14.68
#